data_AF-A0A4R8W9B4-F1
#
_entry.id   AF-A0A4R8W9B4-F1
#
_cell.length_a   1.000
_cell.length_b   1.000
_cell.length_c   1.000
_cell.angle_alpha   90.00
_cell.angle_beta   90.00
_cell.angle_gamma   90.00
#
_symmetry.space_group_name_H-M   'P 1'
#
loop_
_entity.id
_entity.type
_entity.pdbx_description
1 polymer ?
#
loop_
_entity_poly.entity_id
_entity_poly.type
_entity_poly.pdbx_seq_one_letter_code
_entity_poly.pdbx_strand_id
1 'polypeptide(L)'
;MTSISRLWLAFAAMGAGTIHLAVGASAPVLLAIVLVGFGAAELGWGVVTLVRGRLVATDLALFGALIPVFVWGATATLGSGFGLPTGATGLPLFPMVVASLFGLFIAAALAIGRRAAGGAGTAEPGAGRPNAAASPQGWRFLVALTIGGLLFSGLTTPALAATEAGAHAVAHGSHGLPASTSPTLDPTGHQH
;
A
#
# COMPACT_ATOMS: atom_id res chain seq x y z
N MET A 1 11.19 -16.34 8.75
CA MET A 1 10.73 -14.93 8.89
C MET A 1 9.86 -14.79 10.14
N THR A 2 9.97 -13.68 10.86
CA THR A 2 9.22 -13.43 12.12
C THR A 2 7.76 -13.07 11.85
N SER A 3 6.90 -13.11 12.88
CA SER A 3 5.50 -12.67 12.77
C SER A 3 5.39 -11.17 12.43
N ILE A 4 6.32 -10.35 12.92
CA ILE A 4 6.38 -8.91 12.60
C ILE A 4 6.67 -8.70 11.11
N SER A 5 7.65 -9.40 10.54
CA SER A 5 7.96 -9.28 9.11
C SER A 5 6.78 -9.71 8.22
N ARG A 6 6.06 -10.77 8.60
CA ARG A 6 4.86 -11.20 7.86
C ARG A 6 3.73 -10.17 7.92
N LEU A 7 3.52 -9.57 9.09
CA LEU A 7 2.54 -8.50 9.27
C LEU A 7 2.85 -7.29 8.39
N TRP A 8 4.10 -6.83 8.40
CA TRP A 8 4.52 -5.67 7.59
C TRP A 8 4.45 -5.96 6.09
N LEU A 9 4.81 -7.17 5.67
CA LEU A 9 4.63 -7.63 4.28
C LEU A 9 3.16 -7.60 3.85
N ALA A 10 2.26 -8.06 4.72
CA ALA A 10 0.83 -8.02 4.43
C ALA A 10 0.31 -6.57 4.36
N PHE A 11 0.72 -5.68 5.26
CA PHE A 11 0.36 -4.27 5.20
C PHE A 11 0.87 -3.59 3.92
N ALA A 12 2.11 -3.85 3.52
CA ALA A 12 2.67 -3.36 2.26
C ALA A 12 1.84 -3.85 1.06
N ALA A 13 1.48 -5.13 1.03
CA ALA A 13 0.72 -5.70 -0.08
C ALA A 13 -0.71 -5.15 -0.15
N MET A 14 -1.38 -4.94 0.99
CA MET A 14 -2.70 -4.30 1.01
C MET A 14 -2.61 -2.82 0.60
N GLY A 15 -1.57 -2.10 1.02
CA GLY A 15 -1.32 -0.72 0.61
C GLY A 15 -1.07 -0.60 -0.90
N ALA A 16 -0.17 -1.43 -1.45
CA ALA A 16 0.09 -1.48 -2.89
C ALA A 16 -1.19 -1.83 -3.66
N GLY A 17 -1.88 -2.89 -3.21
CA GLY A 17 -3.06 -3.40 -3.89
C GLY A 17 -4.19 -2.37 -3.96
N THR A 18 -4.47 -1.68 -2.85
CA THR A 18 -5.49 -0.62 -2.81
C THR A 18 -5.11 0.57 -3.70
N ILE A 19 -3.84 0.98 -3.73
CA ILE A 19 -3.38 2.06 -4.61
C ILE A 19 -3.52 1.65 -6.08
N HIS A 20 -3.08 0.45 -6.46
CA HIS A 20 -3.21 -0.02 -7.85
C HIS A 20 -4.68 -0.13 -8.29
N LEU A 21 -5.59 -0.58 -7.42
CA LEU A 21 -7.02 -0.59 -7.71
C LEU A 21 -7.56 0.83 -7.95
N ALA A 22 -7.21 1.79 -7.08
CA ALA A 22 -7.67 3.17 -7.20
C ALA A 22 -7.15 3.86 -8.46
N VAL A 23 -5.86 3.67 -8.77
CA VAL A 23 -5.26 4.21 -9.99
C VAL A 23 -5.86 3.53 -11.24
N GLY A 24 -5.98 2.21 -11.21
CA GLY A 24 -6.54 1.41 -12.29
C GLY A 24 -7.96 1.80 -12.69
N ALA A 25 -8.79 2.27 -11.73
CA ALA A 25 -10.15 2.73 -11.99
C ALA A 25 -10.24 3.92 -12.97
N SER A 26 -9.16 4.69 -13.09
CA SER A 26 -9.07 5.88 -13.96
C SER A 26 -8.09 5.71 -15.14
N ALA A 27 -7.42 4.57 -15.23
CA ALA A 27 -6.39 4.33 -16.23
C ALA A 27 -6.99 3.95 -17.61
N PRO A 28 -6.24 4.14 -18.71
CA PRO A 28 -6.59 3.58 -20.02
C PRO A 28 -6.82 2.06 -19.95
N VAL A 29 -7.74 1.53 -20.76
CA VAL A 29 -8.33 0.18 -20.56
C VAL A 29 -7.30 -0.95 -20.35
N LEU A 30 -6.22 -0.97 -21.11
CA LEU A 30 -5.19 -2.00 -20.98
C LEU A 30 -4.44 -1.90 -19.65
N LEU A 31 -4.13 -0.67 -19.25
CA LEU A 31 -3.44 -0.39 -18.01
C LEU A 31 -4.36 -0.59 -16.80
N ALA A 32 -5.65 -0.28 -16.95
CA ALA A 32 -6.67 -0.60 -15.96
C ALA A 32 -6.74 -2.11 -15.69
N ILE A 33 -6.80 -2.94 -16.73
CA ILE A 33 -6.81 -4.41 -16.58
C ILE A 33 -5.58 -4.89 -15.82
N VAL A 34 -4.40 -4.39 -16.19
CA VAL A 34 -3.13 -4.77 -15.54
C VAL A 34 -3.13 -4.34 -14.07
N LEU A 35 -3.38 -3.05 -13.81
CA LEU A 35 -3.34 -2.49 -12.46
C LEU A 35 -4.42 -3.08 -11.54
N VAL A 36 -5.63 -3.29 -12.04
CA VAL A 36 -6.70 -3.93 -11.26
C VAL A 36 -6.37 -5.39 -10.99
N GLY A 37 -5.84 -6.13 -11.97
CA GLY A 37 -5.41 -7.51 -11.79
C GLY A 37 -4.33 -7.65 -10.73
N PHE A 38 -3.27 -6.82 -10.80
CA PHE A 38 -2.24 -6.79 -9.78
C PHE A 38 -2.76 -6.30 -8.43
N GLY A 39 -3.58 -5.26 -8.42
CA GLY A 39 -4.12 -4.69 -7.20
C GLY A 39 -4.97 -5.71 -6.41
N ALA A 40 -5.81 -6.47 -7.12
CA ALA A 40 -6.58 -7.56 -6.53
C ALA A 40 -5.68 -8.71 -6.05
N ALA A 41 -4.65 -9.08 -6.82
CA ALA A 41 -3.71 -10.14 -6.45
C ALA A 41 -2.87 -9.78 -5.22
N GLU A 42 -2.38 -8.55 -5.13
CA GLU A 42 -1.60 -8.04 -3.99
C GLU A 42 -2.45 -7.95 -2.73
N LEU A 43 -3.67 -7.38 -2.85
CA LEU A 43 -4.62 -7.31 -1.75
C LEU A 43 -4.99 -8.71 -1.25
N GLY A 44 -5.32 -9.61 -2.18
CA GLY A 44 -5.62 -11.01 -1.88
C GLY A 44 -4.46 -11.73 -1.21
N TRP A 45 -3.23 -11.53 -1.70
CA TRP A 45 -2.03 -12.13 -1.10
C TRP A 45 -1.76 -11.61 0.31
N GLY A 46 -1.93 -10.30 0.55
CA GLY A 46 -1.81 -9.70 1.88
C GLY A 46 -2.81 -10.31 2.87
N VAL A 47 -4.08 -10.41 2.48
CA VAL A 47 -5.15 -11.04 3.28
C VAL A 47 -4.84 -12.51 3.56
N VAL A 48 -4.50 -13.29 2.53
CA VAL A 48 -4.17 -14.72 2.67
C VAL A 48 -2.97 -14.92 3.60
N THR A 49 -1.95 -14.07 3.51
CA THR A 49 -0.76 -14.12 4.39
C THR A 49 -1.14 -13.92 5.85
N LEU A 50 -2.05 -12.98 6.15
CA LEU A 50 -2.56 -12.77 7.51
C LEU A 50 -3.40 -13.95 8.00
N VAL A 51 -4.37 -14.38 7.21
CA VAL A 51 -5.30 -15.47 7.55
C VAL A 51 -4.57 -16.79 7.79
N ARG A 52 -3.59 -17.12 6.93
CA ARG A 52 -2.84 -18.37 7.03
C ARG A 52 -1.70 -18.29 8.06
N GLY A 53 -1.36 -17.10 8.55
CA GLY A 53 -0.25 -16.89 9.47
C GLY A 53 1.12 -17.25 8.91
N ARG A 54 1.24 -17.50 7.60
CA ARG A 54 2.46 -17.91 6.89
C ARG A 54 2.48 -17.31 5.48
N LEU A 55 3.67 -17.13 4.91
CA LEU A 55 3.82 -16.68 3.53
C LEU A 55 3.41 -17.81 2.58
N VAL A 56 2.60 -17.46 1.58
CA VAL A 56 2.12 -18.39 0.54
C VAL A 56 2.69 -17.94 -0.81
N ALA A 57 3.10 -18.89 -1.65
CA ALA A 57 3.59 -18.62 -3.01
C ALA A 57 4.67 -17.52 -3.08
N THR A 58 5.69 -17.60 -2.23
CA THR A 58 6.70 -16.55 -2.06
C THR A 58 7.41 -16.15 -3.35
N ASP A 59 7.71 -17.10 -4.25
CA ASP A 59 8.29 -16.79 -5.56
C ASP A 59 7.36 -15.94 -6.42
N LEU A 60 6.08 -16.32 -6.49
CA LEU A 60 5.07 -15.58 -7.24
C LEU A 60 4.84 -14.19 -6.64
N ALA A 61 4.86 -14.06 -5.30
CA ALA A 61 4.74 -12.78 -4.62
C ALA A 61 5.94 -11.87 -4.90
N LEU A 62 7.16 -12.42 -4.92
CA LEU A 62 8.38 -11.67 -5.25
C LEU A 62 8.34 -11.12 -6.67
N PHE A 63 8.08 -11.97 -7.67
CA PHE A 63 7.98 -11.53 -9.06
C PHE A 63 6.77 -10.62 -9.27
N GLY A 64 5.64 -10.98 -8.67
CA GLY A 64 4.39 -10.20 -8.72
C GLY A 64 4.57 -8.78 -8.21
N ALA A 65 5.26 -8.58 -7.08
CA ALA A 65 5.51 -7.26 -6.51
C ALA A 65 6.44 -6.37 -7.38
N LEU A 66 7.27 -6.98 -8.23
CA LEU A 66 8.17 -6.24 -9.10
C LEU A 66 7.54 -5.87 -10.44
N ILE A 67 6.56 -6.63 -10.93
CA ILE A 67 5.95 -6.39 -12.24
C ILE A 67 5.32 -4.98 -12.33
N PRO A 68 4.46 -4.53 -11.38
CA PRO A 68 3.91 -3.17 -11.43
C PRO A 68 5.00 -2.09 -11.40
N VAL A 69 6.07 -2.30 -10.62
CA VAL A 69 7.22 -1.39 -10.53
C VAL A 69 7.92 -1.27 -11.89
N PHE A 70 8.18 -2.40 -12.54
CA PHE A 70 8.83 -2.43 -13.86
C PHE A 70 7.93 -1.85 -14.95
N VAL A 71 6.64 -2.21 -14.97
CA VAL A 71 5.67 -1.69 -15.94
C VAL A 71 5.59 -0.18 -15.81
N TRP A 72 5.40 0.34 -14.60
CA TRP A 72 5.34 1.77 -14.35
C TRP A 72 6.66 2.46 -14.70
N GLY A 73 7.79 1.95 -14.23
CA GLY A 73 9.11 2.50 -14.53
C GLY A 73 9.39 2.57 -16.03
N ALA A 74 9.10 1.50 -16.78
CA ALA A 74 9.24 1.47 -18.23
C ALA A 74 8.33 2.50 -18.91
N THR A 75 7.07 2.62 -18.51
CA THR A 75 6.15 3.63 -19.08
C THR A 75 6.61 5.06 -18.80
N ALA A 76 7.13 5.32 -17.59
CA ALA A 76 7.66 6.63 -17.21
C ALA A 76 8.93 6.99 -18.02
N THR A 77 9.86 6.04 -18.16
CA THR A 77 11.11 6.25 -18.92
C THR A 77 10.85 6.40 -20.42
N LEU A 78 10.03 5.52 -21.01
CA LEU A 78 9.69 5.61 -22.43
C LEU A 78 8.98 6.93 -22.75
N GLY A 79 8.02 7.36 -21.92
CA GLY A 79 7.37 8.66 -22.07
C GLY A 79 8.37 9.82 -22.08
N SER A 80 9.31 9.82 -21.13
CA SER A 80 10.35 10.86 -21.06
C SER A 80 11.30 10.87 -22.26
N GLY A 81 11.64 9.70 -22.83
CA GLY A 81 12.52 9.57 -23.98
C GLY A 81 11.92 10.12 -25.29
N PHE A 82 10.59 10.18 -25.38
CA PHE A 82 9.88 10.80 -26.50
C PHE A 82 9.53 12.27 -26.24
N GLY A 83 10.07 12.89 -25.18
CA GLY A 83 9.78 14.27 -24.80
C GLY A 83 8.35 14.49 -24.30
N LEU A 84 7.62 13.41 -23.98
CA LEU A 84 6.27 13.50 -23.43
C LEU A 84 6.38 13.80 -21.93
N PRO A 85 5.67 14.82 -21.41
CA PRO A 85 5.61 15.07 -19.98
C PRO A 85 5.04 13.85 -19.25
N THR A 86 5.47 13.60 -18.01
CA THR A 86 5.06 12.42 -17.22
C THR A 86 3.53 12.26 -17.09
N GLY A 87 2.78 13.36 -17.16
CA GLY A 87 1.31 13.36 -17.22
C GLY A 87 0.71 12.74 -18.49
N ALA A 88 1.48 12.57 -19.57
CA ALA A 88 1.02 11.92 -20.80
C ALA A 88 0.79 10.41 -20.64
N THR A 89 1.36 9.77 -19.61
CA THR A 89 1.06 8.37 -19.29
C THR A 89 -0.35 8.18 -18.69
N GLY A 90 -1.00 9.27 -18.26
CA GLY A 90 -2.30 9.24 -17.60
C GLY A 90 -2.27 8.68 -16.18
N LEU A 91 -1.09 8.37 -15.63
CA LEU A 91 -0.95 7.83 -14.27
C LEU A 91 -0.48 8.89 -13.28
N PRO A 92 -1.06 8.93 -12.06
CA PRO A 92 -0.64 9.87 -11.04
C PRO A 92 0.72 9.45 -10.45
N LEU A 93 1.69 10.38 -10.46
CA LEU A 93 3.07 10.11 -10.06
C LEU A 93 3.20 9.67 -8.60
N PHE A 94 2.62 10.45 -7.67
CA PHE A 94 2.78 10.21 -6.24
C PHE A 94 2.21 8.86 -5.77
N PRO A 95 0.97 8.46 -6.15
CA PRO A 95 0.44 7.15 -5.83
C PRO A 95 1.32 6.01 -6.36
N MET A 96 1.80 6.11 -7.60
CA MET A 96 2.63 5.07 -8.21
C MET A 96 4.00 4.93 -7.54
N VAL A 97 4.60 6.04 -7.07
CA VAL A 97 5.82 6.01 -6.26
C VAL A 97 5.58 5.26 -4.95
N VAL A 98 4.49 5.58 -4.23
CA VAL A 98 4.17 4.93 -2.95
C VAL A 98 3.91 3.42 -3.14
N ALA A 99 3.11 3.06 -4.16
CA ALA A 99 2.88 1.66 -4.51
C ALA A 99 4.19 0.93 -4.85
N SER A 100 5.09 1.59 -5.60
CA SER A 100 6.40 1.03 -5.94
C SER A 100 7.30 0.82 -4.72
N LEU A 101 7.27 1.73 -3.74
CA LEU A 101 8.00 1.57 -2.48
C LEU A 101 7.50 0.34 -1.71
N PHE A 102 6.19 0.10 -1.68
CA PHE A 102 5.63 -1.12 -1.09
C PHE A 102 6.06 -2.39 -1.86
N GLY A 103 5.99 -2.37 -3.19
CA GLY A 103 6.45 -3.49 -4.03
C GLY A 103 7.94 -3.81 -3.81
N LEU A 104 8.79 -2.77 -3.79
CA LEU A 104 10.22 -2.90 -3.51
C LEU A 104 10.49 -3.39 -2.09
N PHE A 105 9.74 -2.91 -1.09
CA PHE A 105 9.84 -3.39 0.28
C PHE A 105 9.51 -4.88 0.38
N ILE A 106 8.42 -5.32 -0.27
CA ILE A 106 8.03 -6.74 -0.34
C ILE A 106 9.15 -7.56 -0.98
N ALA A 107 9.59 -7.14 -2.18
CA ALA A 107 10.61 -7.86 -2.93
C ALA A 107 11.93 -7.98 -2.15
N ALA A 108 12.40 -6.87 -1.56
CA ALA A 108 13.61 -6.84 -0.76
C ALA A 108 13.50 -7.73 0.49
N ALA A 109 12.40 -7.62 1.25
CA ALA A 109 12.20 -8.41 2.45
C ALA A 109 12.12 -9.91 2.15
N LEU A 110 11.45 -10.31 1.06
CA LEU A 110 11.40 -11.71 0.62
C LEU A 110 12.77 -12.20 0.14
N ALA A 111 13.50 -11.41 -0.67
CA ALA A 111 14.83 -11.77 -1.15
C ALA A 111 15.84 -11.94 0.00
N ILE A 112 15.86 -11.00 0.96
CA ILE A 112 16.71 -11.08 2.15
C ILE A 112 16.32 -12.31 2.99
N GLY A 113 15.03 -12.55 3.19
CA GLY A 113 14.53 -13.73 3.91
C GLY A 113 14.98 -15.05 3.29
N ARG A 114 14.99 -15.15 1.96
CA ARG A 114 15.49 -16.33 1.22
C ARG A 114 17.00 -16.49 1.36
N ARG A 115 17.77 -15.41 1.23
CA ARG A 115 19.24 -15.44 1.38
C ARG A 115 19.65 -15.91 2.78
N ALA A 116 18.98 -15.42 3.82
CA ALA A 116 19.23 -15.83 5.19
C ALA A 116 18.93 -17.32 5.43
N ALA A 117 17.89 -17.86 4.77
CA ALA A 117 17.56 -19.29 4.86
C ALA A 117 18.54 -20.18 4.07
N GLY A 118 19.01 -19.72 2.90
CA GLY A 118 19.98 -20.46 2.09
C GLY A 118 21.40 -20.49 2.66
N GLY A 119 21.81 -19.45 3.40
CA GLY A 119 23.12 -19.38 4.06
C GLY A 119 23.28 -20.27 5.30
N ALA A 120 22.18 -20.79 5.86
CA ALA A 120 22.19 -21.69 7.02
C ALA A 120 22.39 -23.18 6.63
N GLY A 121 22.58 -23.48 5.34
CA GLY A 121 22.61 -24.84 4.78
C GLY A 121 23.89 -25.66 5.02
N THR A 122 24.77 -25.29 5.96
CA THR A 122 25.96 -26.08 6.33
C THR A 122 25.98 -26.55 7.80
N ALA A 123 24.89 -26.34 8.57
CA ALA A 123 24.75 -26.92 9.89
C ALA A 123 23.81 -28.14 9.85
N GLU A 124 24.31 -29.30 10.30
CA GLU A 124 23.57 -30.55 10.43
C GLU A 124 22.18 -30.41 11.10
N PRO A 125 21.21 -31.30 10.77
CA PRO A 125 19.91 -31.33 11.43
C PRO A 125 20.00 -32.01 12.81
N GLY A 126 20.45 -31.25 13.81
CA GLY A 126 20.39 -31.61 15.22
C GLY A 126 19.06 -31.19 15.86
N ALA A 127 18.37 -32.15 16.47
CA ALA A 127 17.08 -32.01 17.16
C ALA A 127 16.92 -30.74 18.01
N GLY A 128 15.88 -29.95 17.71
CA GLY A 128 15.47 -28.77 18.48
C GLY A 128 13.95 -28.66 18.57
N ARG A 129 13.45 -28.89 19.79
CA ARG A 129 12.06 -28.91 20.27
C ARG A 129 11.08 -27.91 19.60
N PRO A 130 9.77 -28.21 19.57
CA PRO A 130 8.75 -27.19 19.30
C PRO A 130 8.89 -26.08 20.34
N ASN A 131 9.14 -24.85 19.90
CA ASN A 131 9.18 -23.66 20.74
C ASN A 131 7.78 -23.39 21.31
N ALA A 132 7.44 -24.08 22.39
CA ALA A 132 6.47 -23.61 23.36
C ALA A 132 7.17 -22.62 24.30
N ALA A 133 6.47 -21.51 24.58
CA ALA A 133 6.82 -20.36 25.44
C ALA A 133 7.62 -19.21 24.79
N ALA A 134 6.91 -18.16 24.37
CA ALA A 134 7.47 -16.81 24.20
C ALA A 134 6.44 -15.71 24.56
N SER A 135 5.93 -15.71 25.79
CA SER A 135 5.36 -14.50 26.40
C SER A 135 6.49 -13.67 27.04
N PRO A 136 7.38 -13.08 26.21
CA PRO A 136 7.67 -11.64 26.27
C PRO A 136 7.53 -10.90 24.91
N GLN A 137 6.93 -11.53 23.89
CA GLN A 137 6.82 -10.96 22.52
C GLN A 137 5.58 -10.10 22.24
N GLY A 138 4.57 -10.12 23.12
CA GLY A 138 3.28 -9.44 22.89
C GLY A 138 3.43 -7.93 22.68
N TRP A 139 4.11 -7.22 23.59
CA TRP A 139 4.28 -5.76 23.47
C TRP A 139 5.12 -5.35 22.26
N ARG A 140 6.19 -6.10 21.93
CA ARG A 140 7.02 -5.83 20.74
C ARG A 140 6.21 -5.99 19.47
N PHE A 141 5.38 -7.02 19.42
CA PHE A 141 4.46 -7.24 18.32
C PHE A 141 3.41 -6.13 18.25
N LEU A 142 2.81 -5.74 19.37
CA LEU A 142 1.84 -4.63 19.42
C LEU A 142 2.46 -3.31 18.98
N VAL A 143 3.67 -2.98 19.46
CA VAL A 143 4.41 -1.79 19.03
C VAL A 143 4.70 -1.86 17.52
N ALA A 144 5.17 -2.99 17.02
CA ALA A 144 5.43 -3.15 15.58
C ALA A 144 4.15 -3.13 14.74
N LEU A 145 3.03 -3.62 15.27
CA LEU A 145 1.71 -3.53 14.67
C LEU A 145 1.23 -2.08 14.59
N THR A 146 1.33 -1.34 15.69
CA THR A 146 0.94 0.08 15.75
C THR A 146 1.81 0.93 14.84
N ILE A 147 3.14 0.79 14.91
CA ILE A 147 4.08 1.52 14.05
C ILE A 147 3.86 1.15 12.58
N GLY A 148 3.75 -0.15 12.28
CA GLY A 148 3.46 -0.60 10.93
C GLY A 148 2.16 -0.01 10.43
N GLY A 149 1.07 -0.18 11.16
CA GLY A 149 -0.25 0.35 10.81
C GLY A 149 -0.23 1.86 10.54
N LEU A 150 0.42 2.64 11.40
CA LEU A 150 0.57 4.09 11.21
C LEU A 150 1.38 4.44 9.97
N LEU A 151 2.50 3.75 9.72
CA LEU A 151 3.36 4.01 8.55
C LEU A 151 2.64 3.66 7.24
N PHE A 152 2.10 2.45 7.15
CA PHE A 152 1.43 1.98 5.94
C PHE A 152 0.14 2.77 5.69
N SER A 153 -0.67 3.04 6.72
CA SER A 153 -1.86 3.89 6.58
C SER A 153 -1.49 5.34 6.24
N GLY A 154 -0.48 5.91 6.90
CA GLY A 154 -0.03 7.27 6.68
C GLY A 154 0.53 7.52 5.28
N LEU A 155 1.02 6.47 4.60
CA LEU A 155 1.42 6.53 3.19
C LEU A 155 0.24 6.24 2.24
N THR A 156 -0.56 5.21 2.55
CA THR A 156 -1.64 4.75 1.67
C THR A 156 -2.75 5.79 1.57
N THR A 157 -3.16 6.42 2.68
CA THR A 157 -4.26 7.41 2.68
C THR A 157 -3.99 8.62 1.78
N PRO A 158 -2.87 9.37 1.92
CA PRO A 158 -2.59 10.48 1.01
C PRO A 158 -2.33 10.00 -0.42
N ALA A 159 -1.77 8.80 -0.62
CA ALA A 159 -1.62 8.23 -1.96
C ALA A 159 -2.98 8.01 -2.62
N LEU A 160 -3.95 7.43 -1.91
CA LEU A 160 -5.31 7.26 -2.41
C LEU A 160 -6.01 8.61 -2.65
N ALA A 161 -5.84 9.58 -1.76
CA ALA A 161 -6.39 10.93 -1.92
C ALA A 161 -5.86 11.65 -3.17
N ALA A 162 -4.64 11.33 -3.60
CA ALA A 162 -4.02 11.88 -4.81
C ALA A 162 -4.36 11.12 -6.10
N THR A 163 -5.30 10.16 -6.06
CA THR A 163 -5.85 9.50 -7.26
C THR A 163 -7.17 10.16 -7.69
N GLU A 164 -7.59 9.91 -8.94
CA GLU A 164 -8.92 10.33 -9.41
C GLU A 164 -10.04 9.74 -8.54
N ALA A 165 -9.92 8.47 -8.11
CA ALA A 165 -10.88 7.87 -7.19
C ALA A 165 -10.96 8.64 -5.85
N GLY A 166 -9.82 9.15 -5.37
CA GLY A 166 -9.76 10.02 -4.19
C GLY A 166 -10.38 11.40 -4.42
N ALA A 167 -10.17 12.00 -5.59
CA ALA A 167 -10.77 13.29 -5.96
C ALA A 167 -12.31 13.24 -6.01
N HIS A 168 -12.88 12.07 -6.32
CA HIS A 168 -14.32 11.85 -6.35
C HIS A 168 -14.88 11.26 -5.04
N ALA A 169 -14.04 11.08 -4.01
CA ALA A 169 -14.49 10.60 -2.71
C ALA A 169 -15.27 11.70 -1.97
N VAL A 170 -16.45 11.36 -1.45
CA VAL A 170 -17.26 12.30 -0.65
C VAL A 170 -16.65 12.43 0.75
N ALA A 171 -16.47 13.66 1.24
CA ALA A 171 -16.01 13.89 2.60
C ALA A 171 -17.03 13.33 3.61
N HIS A 172 -16.65 12.29 4.35
CA HIS A 172 -17.46 11.74 5.42
C HIS A 172 -17.10 12.42 6.74
N GLY A 173 -17.75 13.56 7.00
CA GLY A 173 -17.51 14.39 8.20
C GLY A 173 -18.38 15.65 8.31
N SER A 174 -19.15 15.98 7.27
CA SER A 174 -20.10 17.10 7.27
C SER A 174 -21.45 16.74 7.89
N HIS A 175 -21.46 16.16 9.09
CA HIS A 175 -22.68 16.11 9.89
C HIS A 175 -22.83 17.41 10.67
N GLY A 176 -23.49 18.39 10.04
CA GLY A 176 -24.13 19.56 10.64
C GLY A 176 -23.46 20.19 11.86
N LEU A 177 -22.51 21.09 11.64
CA LEU A 177 -22.46 22.26 12.52
C LEU A 177 -23.68 23.12 12.13
N PRO A 178 -24.59 23.47 13.05
CA PRO A 178 -25.68 24.39 12.73
C PRO A 178 -25.05 25.64 12.14
N ALA A 179 -25.54 26.04 10.97
CA ALA A 179 -25.12 27.27 10.31
C ALA A 179 -25.12 28.37 11.36
N SER A 180 -23.95 28.91 11.67
CA SER A 180 -23.85 30.14 12.42
C SER A 180 -24.62 31.17 11.59
N THR A 181 -25.84 31.44 12.00
CA THR A 181 -26.64 32.56 11.53
C THR A 181 -25.80 33.80 11.79
N SER A 182 -25.10 34.27 10.77
CA SER A 182 -24.56 35.63 10.77
C SER A 182 -25.77 36.55 10.93
N PRO A 183 -25.85 37.37 12.00
CA PRO A 183 -26.88 38.37 12.06
C PRO A 183 -26.62 39.35 10.93
N THR A 184 -27.49 39.33 9.92
CA THR A 184 -27.61 40.39 8.93
C THR A 184 -27.92 41.67 9.69
N LEU A 185 -26.95 42.57 9.81
CA LEU A 185 -27.21 43.94 10.22
C LEU A 185 -28.04 44.58 9.12
N ASP A 186 -29.32 44.79 9.39
CA ASP A 186 -30.21 45.63 8.61
C ASP A 186 -29.80 47.10 8.78
N PRO A 187 -29.40 47.82 7.72
CA PRO A 187 -29.01 49.21 7.83
C PRO A 187 -30.20 50.19 7.70
N THR A 188 -31.45 49.76 7.80
CA THR A 188 -32.62 50.64 7.60
C THR A 188 -33.29 51.10 8.91
N GLY A 189 -32.56 51.89 9.70
CA GLY A 189 -33.14 52.70 10.77
C GLY A 189 -33.69 54.02 10.20
N HIS A 190 -35.03 54.10 10.10
CA HIS A 190 -35.80 55.22 9.57
C HIS A 190 -35.47 56.59 10.20
N GLN A 191 -35.31 57.60 9.34
CA GLN A 191 -35.56 59.00 9.68
C GLN A 191 -37.06 59.29 9.54
N HIS A 192 -37.69 59.71 10.63
CA HIS A 192 -38.87 60.58 10.65
C HIS A 192 -38.89 61.36 11.95
#